data_AF-A0A2D4J9B1-F1
#
_entry.id   AF-A0A2D4J9B1-F1
#
_cell.length_a   1.000
_cell.length_b   1.000
_cell.length_c   1.000
_cell.angle_alpha   90.00
_cell.angle_beta   90.00
_cell.angle_gamma   90.00
#
_symmetry.space_group_name_H-M   'P 1'
#
loop_
_entity.id
_entity.type
_entity.pdbx_description
1 polymer ?
#
loop_
_entity_poly.entity_id
_entity_poly.type
_entity_poly.pdbx_seq_one_letter_code
_entity_poly.pdbx_strand_id
1 'polypeptide(L)'
;GQGSPPRPPEEDLQAASRPLTATVVREKKTEQQRKKEKAAKHLKARELSEKAARLRKQELFQLKSIRLQLKQREAEMQRRKQRREAKRKLEAVKPKRLGRLKYEEPDVDVQLSSELAESLRTLRPEGSILKDRFKSLQKRNIIEPRERAKFKRKYRLKYVEKRAFREITL
;
A
#
# COMPACT_ATOMS: atom_id res chain seq x y z
N GLY A 1 -0.15 -14.75 12.94
CA GLY A 1 -0.91 -14.89 14.20
C GLY A 1 -2.02 -15.88 13.98
N GLN A 2 -1.84 -17.11 14.44
CA GLN A 2 -2.86 -18.15 14.43
C GLN A 2 -3.23 -18.41 15.89
N GLY A 3 -4.50 -18.19 16.25
CA GLY A 3 -5.01 -18.44 17.59
C GLY A 3 -5.42 -19.89 17.73
N SER A 4 -4.78 -20.60 18.67
CA SER A 4 -5.29 -21.88 19.18
C SER A 4 -6.33 -21.61 20.28
N PRO A 5 -7.42 -22.40 20.35
CA PRO A 5 -8.41 -22.23 21.41
C PRO A 5 -7.90 -22.82 22.74
N PRO A 6 -8.15 -22.16 23.89
CA PRO A 6 -7.72 -22.67 25.19
C PRO A 6 -8.60 -23.83 25.67
N ARG A 7 -7.96 -24.83 26.28
CA ARG A 7 -8.60 -25.91 27.06
C ARG A 7 -9.28 -25.34 28.30
N PRO A 8 -10.39 -25.93 28.77
CA PRO A 8 -10.99 -25.55 30.05
C PRO A 8 -10.19 -26.18 31.21
N PRO A 9 -9.98 -25.45 32.32
CA PRO A 9 -9.49 -26.01 33.58
C PRO A 9 -10.63 -26.61 34.42
N GLU A 10 -10.27 -27.68 35.12
CA GLU A 10 -11.09 -28.40 36.09
C GLU A 10 -11.35 -27.60 37.38
N GLU A 11 -12.33 -28.09 38.12
CA GLU A 11 -13.11 -27.48 39.19
C GLU A 11 -12.33 -27.13 40.46
N ASP A 12 -12.65 -25.97 41.06
CA ASP A 12 -12.47 -25.73 42.49
C ASP A 12 -13.79 -25.21 43.08
N LEU A 13 -14.31 -25.96 44.04
CA LEU A 13 -15.50 -25.67 44.82
C LEU A 13 -15.20 -24.62 45.88
N GLN A 14 -15.90 -23.48 45.88
CA GLN A 14 -16.10 -22.69 47.09
C GLN A 14 -17.47 -22.02 47.09
N ALA A 15 -18.24 -22.34 48.12
CA ALA A 15 -19.58 -21.87 48.38
C ALA A 15 -19.59 -20.39 48.78
N ALA A 16 -20.47 -19.60 48.16
CA ALA A 16 -20.92 -18.33 48.69
C ALA A 16 -22.44 -18.18 48.46
N SER A 17 -23.11 -17.92 49.57
CA SER A 17 -24.55 -17.86 49.79
C SER A 17 -25.28 -16.78 48.99
N ARG A 18 -26.47 -17.13 48.47
CA ARG A 18 -27.63 -16.25 48.24
C ARG A 18 -28.87 -17.09 47.79
N PRO A 19 -30.09 -16.58 47.97
CA PRO A 19 -31.05 -17.17 48.89
C PRO A 19 -32.05 -18.14 48.22
N LEU A 20 -32.52 -19.07 49.05
CA LEU A 20 -33.84 -19.70 49.06
C LEU A 20 -34.56 -19.79 47.70
N THR A 21 -34.39 -20.97 47.11
CA THR A 21 -35.27 -21.60 46.14
C THR A 21 -36.74 -21.27 46.38
N ALA A 22 -37.32 -20.39 45.56
CA ALA A 22 -38.69 -20.60 45.13
C ALA A 22 -38.65 -21.79 44.17
N THR A 23 -38.76 -23.01 44.70
CA THR A 23 -39.13 -24.15 43.88
C THR A 23 -40.53 -23.86 43.36
N VAL A 24 -40.61 -23.21 42.19
CA VAL A 24 -41.83 -23.22 41.39
C VAL A 24 -42.08 -24.70 41.17
N VAL A 25 -43.04 -25.26 41.90
CA VAL A 25 -43.54 -26.61 41.69
C VAL A 25 -44.08 -26.59 40.27
N ARG A 26 -43.24 -26.96 39.31
CA ARG A 26 -43.67 -27.15 37.93
C ARG A 26 -44.66 -28.30 37.99
N GLU A 27 -45.94 -27.97 37.85
CA GLU A 27 -46.98 -28.96 37.67
C GLU A 27 -46.49 -29.98 36.63
N LYS A 28 -46.50 -31.25 37.01
CA LYS A 28 -46.02 -32.33 36.15
C LYS A 28 -46.91 -32.34 34.92
N LYS A 29 -46.34 -32.06 33.76
CA LYS A 29 -47.04 -32.09 32.47
C LYS A 29 -47.77 -33.43 32.32
N THR A 30 -49.04 -33.37 31.95
CA THR A 30 -49.83 -34.58 31.68
C THR A 30 -49.23 -35.37 30.51
N GLU A 31 -49.44 -36.69 30.47
CA GLU A 31 -48.90 -37.52 29.38
C GLU A 31 -49.32 -37.03 28.00
N GLN A 32 -50.54 -36.49 27.87
CA GLN A 32 -51.02 -35.87 26.63
C GLN A 32 -50.20 -34.63 26.24
N GLN A 33 -49.87 -33.77 27.21
CA GLN A 33 -49.02 -32.60 26.97
C GLN A 33 -47.59 -33.02 26.58
N ARG A 34 -47.05 -34.09 27.20
CA ARG A 34 -45.74 -34.64 26.87
C ARG A 34 -45.70 -35.28 25.47
N LYS A 35 -46.76 -35.99 25.08
CA LYS A 35 -46.94 -36.53 23.71
C LYS A 35 -47.06 -35.42 22.66
N LYS A 36 -47.86 -34.37 22.93
CA LYS A 36 -47.98 -33.19 22.05
C LYS A 36 -46.65 -32.44 21.89
N GLU A 37 -45.90 -32.24 22.98
CA GLU A 37 -44.59 -31.59 22.92
C GLU A 37 -43.56 -32.44 22.14
N LYS A 38 -43.57 -33.76 22.33
CA LYS A 38 -42.70 -34.67 21.57
C LYS A 38 -43.02 -34.64 20.08
N ALA A 39 -44.31 -34.66 19.71
CA ALA A 39 -44.74 -34.53 18.32
C ALA A 39 -44.33 -33.19 17.71
N ALA A 40 -44.51 -32.08 18.43
CA ALA A 40 -44.08 -30.75 17.99
C ALA A 40 -42.55 -30.65 17.83
N LYS A 41 -41.76 -31.29 18.69
CA LYS A 41 -40.29 -31.37 18.56
C LYS A 41 -39.88 -32.16 17.31
N HIS A 42 -40.51 -33.31 17.07
CA HIS A 42 -40.23 -34.09 15.85
C HIS A 42 -40.61 -33.35 14.58
N LEU A 43 -41.73 -32.64 14.57
CA LEU A 43 -42.18 -31.85 13.43
C LEU A 43 -41.19 -30.69 13.15
N LYS A 44 -40.78 -29.95 14.18
CA LYS A 44 -39.74 -28.91 14.07
C LYS A 44 -38.41 -29.47 13.58
N ALA A 45 -37.99 -30.64 14.06
CA ALA A 45 -36.75 -31.28 13.62
C ALA A 45 -36.80 -31.66 12.12
N ARG A 46 -37.96 -32.14 11.64
CA ARG A 46 -38.20 -32.42 10.21
C ARG A 46 -38.16 -31.14 9.37
N GLU A 47 -38.83 -30.08 9.81
CA GLU A 47 -38.80 -28.80 9.10
C GLU A 47 -37.37 -28.24 9.00
N LEU A 48 -36.57 -28.35 10.07
CA LEU A 48 -35.18 -27.90 10.06
C LEU A 48 -34.31 -28.75 9.13
N SER A 49 -34.51 -30.07 9.08
CA SER A 49 -33.75 -30.94 8.17
C SER A 49 -34.13 -30.69 6.71
N GLU A 50 -35.40 -30.44 6.41
CA GLU A 50 -35.87 -30.07 5.07
C GLU A 50 -35.34 -28.71 4.63
N LYS A 51 -35.35 -27.72 5.54
CA LYS A 51 -34.72 -26.40 5.29
C LYS A 51 -33.22 -26.56 5.02
N ALA A 52 -32.50 -27.36 5.82
CA ALA A 52 -31.09 -27.63 5.59
C ALA A 52 -30.82 -28.34 4.25
N ALA A 53 -31.66 -29.31 3.88
CA ALA A 53 -31.56 -29.98 2.59
C ALA A 53 -31.82 -29.02 1.41
N ARG A 54 -32.76 -28.08 1.57
CA ARG A 54 -33.04 -27.03 0.58
C ARG A 54 -31.86 -26.07 0.43
N LEU A 55 -31.26 -25.62 1.53
CA LEU A 55 -30.06 -24.77 1.52
C LEU A 55 -28.88 -25.47 0.86
N ARG A 56 -28.60 -26.74 1.19
CA ARG A 56 -27.55 -27.53 0.53
C ARG A 56 -27.73 -27.61 -0.99
N LYS A 57 -28.97 -27.78 -1.47
CA LYS A 57 -29.27 -27.74 -2.91
C LYS A 57 -28.99 -26.36 -3.50
N GLN A 58 -29.32 -25.28 -2.80
CA GLN A 58 -29.02 -23.91 -3.24
C GLN A 58 -27.51 -23.62 -3.28
N GLU A 59 -26.75 -24.09 -2.30
CA GLU A 59 -25.28 -23.97 -2.26
C GLU A 59 -24.63 -24.57 -3.52
N LEU A 60 -25.13 -25.73 -4.00
CA LEU A 60 -24.64 -26.33 -5.25
C LEU A 60 -24.78 -25.40 -6.47
N PHE A 61 -25.86 -24.61 -6.54
CA PHE A 61 -26.03 -23.64 -7.62
C PHE A 61 -25.11 -22.42 -7.43
N GLN A 62 -24.84 -22.01 -6.20
CA GLN A 62 -23.89 -20.94 -5.87
C GLN A 62 -22.44 -21.31 -6.21
N LEU A 63 -22.07 -22.59 -6.25
CA LEU A 63 -20.71 -23.02 -6.62
C LEU A 63 -20.29 -22.49 -8.00
N LYS A 64 -21.22 -22.36 -8.96
CA LYS A 64 -20.93 -21.82 -10.30
C LYS A 64 -20.57 -20.33 -10.25
N SER A 65 -21.32 -19.54 -9.48
CA SER A 65 -21.03 -18.10 -9.33
C SER A 65 -19.74 -17.87 -8.55
N ILE A 66 -19.51 -18.65 -7.49
CA ILE A 66 -18.26 -18.61 -6.71
C ILE A 66 -17.06 -18.94 -7.61
N ARG A 67 -17.16 -19.98 -8.46
CA ARG A 67 -16.09 -20.33 -9.40
C ARG A 67 -15.78 -19.19 -10.37
N LEU A 68 -16.80 -18.52 -10.91
CA LEU A 68 -16.62 -17.37 -11.79
C LEU A 68 -15.94 -16.20 -11.06
N GLN A 69 -16.38 -15.90 -9.84
CA GLN A 69 -15.80 -14.85 -9.00
C GLN A 69 -14.33 -15.15 -8.66
N LEU A 70 -14.00 -16.39 -8.32
CA LEU A 70 -12.62 -16.83 -8.08
C LEU A 70 -11.76 -16.63 -9.33
N LYS A 71 -12.23 -17.06 -10.50
CA LYS A 71 -11.51 -16.88 -11.77
C LYS A 71 -11.25 -15.41 -12.09
N GLN A 72 -12.25 -14.54 -11.90
CA GLN A 72 -12.10 -13.10 -12.08
C GLN A 72 -11.07 -12.50 -11.09
N ARG A 73 -11.18 -12.87 -9.81
CA ARG A 73 -10.26 -12.42 -8.76
C ARG A 73 -8.83 -12.87 -9.02
N GLU A 74 -8.63 -14.12 -9.45
CA GLU A 74 -7.32 -14.64 -9.84
C GLU A 74 -6.73 -13.89 -11.02
N ALA A 75 -7.53 -13.65 -12.07
CA ALA A 75 -7.09 -12.88 -13.24
C ALA A 75 -6.68 -11.45 -12.86
N GLU A 76 -7.46 -10.77 -12.01
CA GLU A 76 -7.10 -9.45 -11.51
C GLU A 76 -5.82 -9.47 -10.67
N MET A 77 -5.66 -10.45 -9.79
CA MET A 77 -4.46 -10.61 -8.97
C MET A 77 -3.22 -10.86 -9.83
N GLN A 78 -3.33 -11.71 -10.86
CA GLN A 78 -2.27 -11.93 -11.83
C GLN A 78 -1.92 -10.64 -12.60
N ARG A 79 -2.92 -9.90 -13.09
CA ARG A 79 -2.71 -8.60 -13.75
C ARG A 79 -1.98 -7.61 -12.83
N ARG A 80 -2.39 -7.52 -11.56
CA ARG A 80 -1.75 -6.65 -10.56
C ARG A 80 -0.31 -7.09 -10.28
N LYS A 81 -0.05 -8.39 -10.19
CA LYS A 81 1.30 -8.96 -10.01
C LYS A 81 2.20 -8.62 -11.19
N GLN A 82 1.76 -8.89 -12.42
CA GLN A 82 2.50 -8.56 -13.65
C GLN A 82 2.80 -7.06 -13.75
N ARG A 83 1.82 -6.20 -13.47
CA ARG A 83 2.02 -4.74 -13.45
C ARG A 83 3.06 -4.32 -12.41
N ARG A 84 3.04 -4.93 -11.22
CA ARG A 84 4.01 -4.65 -10.15
C ARG A 84 5.42 -5.11 -10.54
N GLU A 85 5.54 -6.29 -11.14
CA GLU A 85 6.82 -6.82 -11.64
C GLU A 85 7.39 -5.97 -12.76
N ALA A 86 6.56 -5.58 -13.74
CA ALA A 86 6.96 -4.68 -14.82
C ALA A 86 7.45 -3.33 -14.26
N LYS A 87 6.71 -2.75 -13.31
CA LYS A 87 7.12 -1.51 -12.63
C LYS A 87 8.44 -1.68 -11.89
N ARG A 88 8.63 -2.77 -11.14
CA ARG A 88 9.88 -3.06 -10.43
C ARG A 88 11.07 -3.20 -11.39
N LYS A 89 10.89 -3.86 -12.54
CA LYS A 89 11.92 -3.97 -13.57
C LYS A 89 12.30 -2.60 -14.14
N LEU A 90 11.31 -1.76 -14.44
CA LEU A 90 11.54 -0.39 -14.93
C LEU A 90 12.23 0.50 -13.88
N GLU A 91 11.82 0.41 -12.62
CA GLU A 91 12.43 1.18 -11.51
C GLU A 91 13.85 0.73 -11.18
N ALA A 92 14.20 -0.54 -11.42
CA ALA A 92 15.56 -1.03 -11.19
C ALA A 92 16.59 -0.41 -12.16
N VAL A 93 16.16 -0.08 -13.40
CA VAL A 93 17.03 0.53 -14.42
C VAL A 93 17.07 2.06 -14.28
N LYS A 94 15.98 2.67 -13.81
CA LYS A 94 15.87 4.12 -13.71
C LYS A 94 16.71 4.68 -12.55
N PRO A 95 17.35 5.85 -12.72
CA PRO A 95 18.00 6.56 -11.62
C PRO A 95 17.01 6.86 -10.48
N LYS A 96 17.46 6.73 -9.24
CA LYS A 96 16.65 6.98 -8.05
C LYS A 96 16.62 8.48 -7.76
N ARG A 97 15.53 8.93 -7.14
CA ARG A 97 15.41 10.30 -6.64
C ARG A 97 15.99 10.38 -5.24
N LEU A 98 17.15 11.03 -5.10
CA LEU A 98 17.82 11.24 -3.82
C LEU A 98 17.32 12.50 -3.08
N GLY A 99 17.05 13.57 -3.82
CA GLY A 99 16.67 14.87 -3.27
C GLY A 99 15.38 15.45 -3.86
N ARG A 100 15.21 16.77 -3.69
CA ARG A 100 14.04 17.48 -4.23
C ARG A 100 13.98 17.42 -5.76
N LEU A 101 15.11 17.55 -6.44
CA LEU A 101 15.17 17.53 -7.89
C LEU A 101 15.29 16.09 -8.42
N LYS A 102 14.71 15.85 -9.59
CA LYS A 102 14.86 14.58 -10.31
C LYS A 102 16.13 14.63 -11.15
N TYR A 103 16.69 13.47 -11.45
CA TYR A 103 17.78 13.40 -12.43
C TYR A 103 17.23 13.70 -13.82
N GLU A 104 17.92 14.58 -14.53
CA GLU A 104 17.66 14.93 -15.91
C GLU A 104 18.86 14.49 -16.75
N GLU A 105 18.59 13.69 -17.77
CA GLU A 105 19.61 13.26 -18.72
C GLU A 105 20.16 14.48 -19.47
N PRO A 106 21.48 14.58 -19.64
CA PRO A 106 22.06 15.67 -20.43
C PRO A 106 21.64 15.52 -21.89
N ASP A 107 21.56 16.67 -22.57
CA ASP A 107 21.37 16.69 -24.02
C ASP A 107 22.57 16.04 -24.71
N VAL A 108 22.32 15.44 -25.87
CA VAL A 108 23.37 14.80 -26.67
C VAL A 108 24.12 15.87 -27.45
N ASP A 109 25.42 15.96 -27.24
CA ASP A 109 26.30 16.82 -28.03
C ASP A 109 26.44 16.21 -29.44
N VAL A 110 25.86 16.87 -30.45
CA VAL A 110 25.89 16.45 -31.86
C VAL A 110 26.42 17.56 -32.73
N GLN A 111 27.22 17.21 -33.74
CA GLN A 111 27.69 18.16 -34.74
C GLN A 111 26.62 18.37 -35.83
N LEU A 112 26.50 19.61 -36.27
CA LEU A 112 25.68 19.96 -37.42
C LEU A 112 26.39 19.59 -38.73
N SER A 113 25.63 19.41 -39.81
CA SER A 113 26.17 19.05 -41.12
C SER A 113 27.21 20.05 -41.66
N SER A 114 27.05 21.33 -41.32
CA SER A 114 27.99 22.40 -41.69
C SER A 114 29.28 22.41 -40.86
N GLU A 115 29.27 21.81 -39.67
CA GLU A 115 30.39 21.77 -38.72
C GLU A 115 31.12 20.43 -38.76
N LEU A 116 30.61 19.49 -39.54
CA LEU A 116 31.12 18.14 -39.64
C LEU A 116 32.49 18.17 -40.32
N ALA A 117 33.53 17.81 -39.56
CA ALA A 117 34.89 17.85 -40.06
C ALA A 117 35.17 16.69 -41.02
N GLU A 118 35.83 16.98 -42.14
CA GLU A 118 36.26 15.98 -43.13
C GLU A 118 37.40 15.08 -42.61
N SER A 119 38.16 15.56 -41.62
CA SER A 119 39.31 14.86 -41.04
C SER A 119 39.36 14.98 -39.51
N LEU A 120 39.91 13.96 -38.84
CA LEU A 120 40.12 13.95 -37.38
C LEU A 120 41.06 15.05 -36.89
N ARG A 121 41.96 15.54 -37.76
CA ARG A 121 42.89 16.64 -37.40
C ARG A 121 42.18 18.00 -37.32
N THR A 122 41.12 18.16 -38.10
CA THR A 122 40.28 19.37 -38.13
C THR A 122 39.09 19.29 -37.19
N LEU A 123 38.82 18.11 -36.64
CA LEU A 123 37.71 17.87 -35.72
C LEU A 123 37.94 18.64 -34.42
N ARG A 124 36.97 19.49 -34.07
CA ARG A 124 36.94 20.13 -32.76
C ARG A 124 36.35 19.16 -31.74
N PRO A 125 36.97 18.99 -30.57
CA PRO A 125 36.39 18.17 -29.51
C PRO A 125 35.12 18.85 -28.99
N GLU A 126 34.02 18.10 -29.01
CA GLU A 126 32.73 18.57 -28.51
C GLU A 126 32.51 18.19 -27.04
N GLY A 127 31.61 18.93 -26.40
CA GLY A 127 31.13 18.61 -25.06
C GLY A 127 32.11 18.91 -23.93
N SER A 128 31.76 18.48 -22.72
CA SER A 128 32.59 18.69 -21.53
C SER A 128 32.64 17.44 -20.66
N ILE A 129 33.82 16.83 -20.60
CA ILE A 129 34.09 15.62 -19.80
C ILE A 129 33.64 15.81 -18.34
N LEU A 130 33.86 17.00 -17.76
CA LEU A 130 33.46 17.28 -16.39
C LEU A 130 31.94 17.24 -16.20
N LYS A 131 31.17 17.77 -17.17
CA LYS A 131 29.71 17.70 -17.14
C LYS A 131 29.23 16.25 -17.25
N ASP A 132 29.85 15.46 -18.13
CA ASP A 132 29.50 14.04 -18.31
C ASP A 132 29.80 13.21 -17.07
N ARG A 133 30.97 13.41 -16.46
CA ARG A 133 31.34 12.76 -15.20
C ARG A 133 30.38 13.15 -14.08
N PHE A 134 30.02 14.43 -13.97
CA PHE A 134 29.07 14.90 -12.97
C PHE A 134 27.67 14.29 -13.17
N LYS A 135 27.15 14.30 -14.40
CA LYS A 135 25.87 13.66 -14.74
C LYS A 135 25.90 12.14 -14.56
N SER A 136 27.04 11.48 -14.81
CA SER A 136 27.25 10.06 -14.55
C SER A 136 27.24 9.73 -13.05
N LEU A 137 27.83 10.58 -12.20
CA LEU A 137 27.75 10.44 -10.74
C LEU A 137 26.31 10.59 -10.24
N GLN A 138 25.52 11.49 -10.86
CA GLN A 138 24.09 11.62 -10.57
C GLN A 138 23.30 10.39 -11.03
N LYS A 139 23.53 9.90 -12.25
CA LYS A 139 22.87 8.70 -12.80
C LYS A 139 23.13 7.46 -11.93
N ARG A 140 24.33 7.35 -11.37
CA ARG A 140 24.73 6.29 -10.41
C ARG A 140 24.19 6.49 -9.00
N ASN A 141 23.47 7.57 -8.73
CA ASN A 141 22.96 7.92 -7.40
C ASN A 141 24.07 8.11 -6.35
N ILE A 142 25.25 8.57 -6.76
CA ILE A 142 26.35 8.92 -5.84
C ILE A 142 26.20 10.38 -5.37
N ILE A 143 25.85 11.26 -6.32
CA ILE A 143 25.59 12.68 -6.06
C ILE A 143 24.13 12.96 -6.38
N GLU A 144 23.43 13.72 -5.55
CA GLU A 144 22.08 14.13 -5.87
C GLU A 144 22.01 15.29 -6.89
N PRO A 145 20.99 15.33 -7.77
CA PRO A 145 20.73 16.49 -8.61
C PRO A 145 20.48 17.74 -7.77
N ARG A 146 21.30 18.79 -7.98
CA ARG A 146 21.21 20.09 -7.30
C ARG A 146 21.41 21.22 -8.29
N GLU A 147 20.69 22.31 -8.07
CA GLU A 147 20.95 23.58 -8.72
C GLU A 147 21.90 24.42 -7.86
N ARG A 148 22.75 25.22 -8.51
CA ARG A 148 23.62 26.17 -7.81
C ARG A 148 22.75 27.19 -7.08
N ALA A 149 22.92 27.27 -5.76
CA ALA A 149 22.26 28.29 -4.96
C ALA A 149 22.66 29.68 -5.46
N LYS A 150 21.68 30.47 -5.89
CA LYS A 150 21.90 31.86 -6.29
C LYS A 150 21.99 32.69 -5.02
N PHE A 151 23.10 33.38 -4.83
CA PHE A 151 23.22 34.33 -3.73
C PHE A 151 22.39 35.57 -4.06
N LYS A 152 21.13 35.58 -3.62
CA LYS A 152 20.22 36.73 -3.76
C LYS A 152 19.85 37.22 -2.38
N ARG A 153 20.05 38.51 -2.13
CA ARG A 153 19.60 39.14 -0.89
C ARG A 153 18.09 39.27 -0.93
N LYS A 154 17.42 38.92 0.18
CA LYS A 154 15.96 39.11 0.34
C LYS A 154 15.58 40.59 0.33
N TYR A 155 16.43 41.43 0.91
CA TYR A 155 16.21 42.87 1.03
C TYR A 155 17.23 43.67 0.22
N ARG A 156 16.81 44.84 -0.26
CA ARG A 156 17.68 45.79 -0.95
C ARG A 156 18.75 46.29 0.02
N LEU A 157 20.00 46.27 -0.41
CA LEU A 157 21.09 46.88 0.34
C LEU A 157 20.90 48.40 0.28
N LYS A 158 20.72 49.03 1.45
CA LYS A 158 20.69 50.49 1.56
C LYS A 158 22.12 50.97 1.66
N TYR A 159 22.58 51.69 0.63
CA TYR A 159 23.85 52.41 0.70
C TYR A 159 23.62 53.70 1.47
N VAL A 160 24.42 53.92 2.51
CA VAL A 160 24.43 55.15 3.29
C VAL A 160 25.83 55.71 3.19
N GLU A 161 25.95 56.98 2.82
CA GLU A 161 27.22 57.69 2.85
C GLU A 161 27.76 57.76 4.27
N LYS A 162 29.06 57.52 4.42
CA LYS A 162 29.73 57.69 5.71
C LYS A 162 29.73 59.18 6.08
N ARG A 163 29.56 59.49 7.37
CA ARG A 163 29.51 60.88 7.88
C ARG A 163 30.70 61.72 7.42
N ALA A 164 31.90 61.16 7.48
CA ALA A 164 33.14 61.81 7.04
C ALA A 164 33.12 62.29 5.57
N PHE A 165 32.34 61.67 4.69
CA PHE A 165 32.22 62.11 3.29
C PHE A 165 31.13 63.16 3.09
N ARG A 166 30.11 63.19 3.96
CA ARG A 166 29.06 64.22 3.91
C ARG A 166 29.55 65.59 4.37
N GLU A 167 30.51 65.61 5.28
CA GLU A 167 31.08 66.84 5.85
C GLU A 167 32.09 67.52 4.92
N ILE A 168 32.58 66.80 3.91
CA ILE A 168 33.46 67.34 2.86
C ILE A 168 32.58 67.89 1.75
N THR A 169 32.07 69.11 1.96
CA THR A 169 31.46 69.96 0.93
C THR A 169 32.53 70.89 0.35
N LEU A 170 32.63 70.95 -0.99
CA LEU A 170 33.47 71.91 -1.74
C LEU A 170 33.08 73.36 -1.45
#